data_AF-B0DV01-F1
#
_entry.id   AF-B0DV01-F1
#
_cell.length_a   1.000
_cell.length_b   1.000
_cell.length_c   1.000
_cell.angle_alpha   90.00
_cell.angle_beta   90.00
_cell.angle_gamma   90.00
#
_symmetry.space_group_name_H-M   'P 1'
#
loop_
_entity.id
_entity.type
_entity.pdbx_description
1 polymer ?
#
loop_
_entity_poly.entity_id
_entity_poly.type
_entity_poly.pdbx_seq_one_letter_code
_entity_poly.pdbx_strand_id
1 'polypeptide(L)'
;MPFTHGFPRADIHELLSPDLLHQIIKGTFKDHLVTWVTEYIEATYSPAEARQILADIDRRIATAPPFPGLRRFPEGRGFKQWTGDDSKALMKVYLPAIMGHVPPQMVRAISAFMEFCYLVRRSVIDDDDLIAIDNAVADFHRERVAFNAIRPDGYSLPRQHSIVHYKFLIQEFGAPNGLCSSITESRHIAAVKEPWRRSSRFEALGQMLVTNQRLDKLAAARVNFQARGMLNASMFSGHDPPGPQLPPTTRPEVEEDDDGGAVDGDILGEVTLARKPLPRLPREVTALADQLGTPELPELVRRFLYQQENPDSLIPLGLVPLDNCPSLSHVKVRVYASALATYFAPSDKSGTRGMFRERIRAVSSWRKGPPRYDCAFVEQDSNLEGFRGLLVARVRSFLSIRHHGIAHPCALVSWYSVIGDQPCPDTRMWKVKPDLDDLGNPLLDIVHLDSVLRNAHLMGVCDGATRLPHNFNFNDSLDSFQAFYVNKYIDYHAHEIAF
;
A
#
# COMPACT_ATOMS: atom_id res chain seq x y z
N MET A 1 19.25 -12.45 37.01
CA MET A 1 18.59 -11.19 37.43
C MET A 1 18.91 -10.11 36.43
N PRO A 2 17.91 -9.42 35.83
CA PRO A 2 18.17 -8.33 34.89
C PRO A 2 18.95 -7.20 35.58
N PHE A 3 19.75 -6.47 34.79
CA PHE A 3 20.69 -5.42 35.23
C PHE A 3 20.04 -4.27 36.04
N THR A 4 18.71 -4.18 36.06
CA THR A 4 17.92 -3.09 36.66
C THR A 4 17.20 -3.44 37.96
N HIS A 5 17.28 -4.68 38.44
CA HIS A 5 16.53 -5.11 39.65
C HIS A 5 16.83 -4.27 40.92
N GLY A 6 18.03 -3.70 41.02
CA GLY A 6 18.41 -2.85 42.16
C GLY A 6 18.01 -1.39 42.04
N PHE A 7 17.29 -0.99 40.99
CA PHE A 7 16.94 0.42 40.79
C PHE A 7 15.75 0.79 41.68
N PRO A 8 15.91 1.70 42.67
CA PRO A 8 14.96 1.90 43.76
C PRO A 8 13.60 2.50 43.35
N ARG A 9 13.42 2.84 42.07
CA ARG A 9 12.21 3.45 41.50
C ARG A 9 11.88 2.92 40.10
N ALA A 10 12.42 1.77 39.72
CA ALA A 10 12.20 1.17 38.42
C ALA A 10 11.91 -0.31 38.61
N ASP A 11 10.64 -0.68 38.58
CA ASP A 11 10.27 -2.09 38.48
C ASP A 11 10.39 -2.53 37.01
N ILE A 12 11.37 -3.39 36.74
CA ILE A 12 11.59 -3.91 35.39
C ILE A 12 10.39 -4.72 34.88
N HIS A 13 9.57 -5.28 35.78
CA HIS A 13 8.37 -6.02 35.44
C HIS A 13 7.25 -5.08 34.98
N GLU A 14 7.25 -3.84 35.45
CA GLU A 14 6.29 -2.80 35.07
C GLU A 14 6.78 -1.98 33.87
N LEU A 15 8.07 -2.04 33.50
CA LEU A 15 8.66 -1.22 32.43
C LEU A 15 8.71 -1.89 31.04
N LEU A 16 8.08 -3.05 30.88
CA LEU A 16 8.06 -3.77 29.60
C LEU A 16 7.00 -3.19 28.66
N SER A 17 7.42 -2.26 27.81
CA SER A 17 6.58 -1.68 26.77
C SER A 17 6.31 -2.66 25.60
N PRO A 18 5.22 -2.47 24.84
CA PRO A 18 4.88 -3.32 23.71
C PRO A 18 5.88 -3.12 22.55
N ASP A 19 6.34 -4.22 21.93
CA ASP A 19 7.27 -4.18 20.79
C ASP A 19 6.64 -4.83 19.54
N LEU A 20 6.08 -3.99 18.68
CA LEU A 20 5.45 -4.42 17.42
C LEU A 20 6.43 -5.15 16.48
N LEU A 21 7.70 -4.77 16.46
CA LEU A 21 8.65 -5.33 15.50
C LEU A 21 9.09 -6.73 15.92
N HIS A 22 9.53 -6.91 17.16
CA HIS A 22 10.10 -8.19 17.59
C HIS A 22 9.07 -9.17 18.13
N GLN A 23 8.04 -8.70 18.84
CA GLN A 23 7.02 -9.59 19.39
C GLN A 23 6.01 -9.99 18.30
N ILE A 24 5.52 -9.01 17.55
CA ILE A 24 4.38 -9.22 16.64
C ILE A 24 4.83 -9.56 15.22
N ILE A 25 5.61 -8.68 14.55
CA ILE A 25 5.97 -8.85 13.14
C ILE A 25 7.01 -9.95 12.93
N LYS A 26 8.19 -9.84 13.55
CA LYS A 26 9.24 -10.86 13.40
C LYS A 26 8.88 -12.12 14.17
N GLY A 27 8.41 -11.96 15.41
CA GLY A 27 8.07 -13.06 16.31
C GLY A 27 6.85 -13.84 15.87
N THR A 28 5.65 -13.30 16.11
CA THR A 28 4.43 -14.06 15.90
C THR A 28 4.11 -14.28 14.42
N PHE A 29 4.18 -13.27 13.56
CA PHE A 29 3.88 -13.46 12.14
C PHE A 29 4.93 -14.34 11.45
N LYS A 30 6.18 -13.84 11.39
CA LYS A 30 7.21 -14.47 10.56
C LYS A 30 7.80 -15.73 11.19
N ASP A 31 8.28 -15.68 12.43
CA ASP A 31 8.97 -16.82 13.05
C ASP A 31 8.00 -17.94 13.43
N HIS A 32 6.75 -17.60 13.75
CA HIS A 32 5.73 -18.59 14.11
C HIS A 32 4.78 -18.88 12.95
N LEU A 33 3.82 -18.01 12.62
CA LEU A 33 2.72 -18.36 11.71
C LEU A 33 3.17 -18.76 10.30
N VAL A 34 4.08 -18.01 9.67
CA VAL A 34 4.62 -18.36 8.33
C VAL A 34 5.40 -19.67 8.37
N THR A 35 6.18 -19.89 9.42
CA THR A 35 6.90 -21.15 9.65
C THR A 35 5.93 -22.32 9.81
N TRP A 36 4.87 -22.16 10.61
CA TRP A 36 3.92 -23.24 10.90
C TRP A 36 3.08 -23.62 9.69
N VAL A 37 2.77 -22.68 8.81
CA VAL A 37 2.15 -22.98 7.52
C VAL A 37 3.07 -23.85 6.66
N THR A 38 4.36 -23.54 6.64
CA THR A 38 5.36 -24.33 5.89
C THR A 38 5.47 -25.74 6.46
N GLU A 39 5.63 -25.85 7.78
CA GLU A 39 5.69 -27.14 8.47
C GLU A 39 4.39 -27.96 8.29
N TYR A 40 3.23 -27.31 8.30
CA TYR A 40 1.95 -27.98 8.02
C TYR A 40 1.94 -28.61 6.62
N ILE A 41 2.37 -27.86 5.60
CA ILE A 41 2.40 -28.35 4.22
C ILE A 41 3.39 -29.53 4.10
N GLU A 42 4.56 -29.42 4.72
CA GLU A 42 5.59 -30.47 4.70
C GLU A 42 5.17 -31.73 5.46
N ALA A 43 4.40 -31.59 6.53
CA ALA A 43 3.88 -32.72 7.32
C ALA A 43 2.66 -33.39 6.68
N THR A 44 1.85 -32.64 5.93
CA THR A 44 0.56 -33.13 5.39
C THR A 44 0.72 -33.79 4.02
N TYR A 45 1.63 -33.28 3.18
CA TYR A 45 1.77 -33.71 1.79
C TYR A 45 3.08 -34.46 1.54
N SER A 46 3.12 -35.23 0.44
CA SER A 46 4.38 -35.86 0.02
C SER A 46 5.46 -34.80 -0.25
N PRO A 47 6.77 -35.12 -0.11
CA PRO A 47 7.83 -34.13 -0.34
C PRO A 47 7.79 -33.47 -1.73
N ALA A 48 7.28 -34.17 -2.74
CA ALA A 48 7.12 -33.62 -4.09
C ALA A 48 5.96 -32.61 -4.16
N GLU A 49 4.81 -32.95 -3.59
CA GLU A 49 3.64 -32.06 -3.56
C GLU A 49 3.88 -30.85 -2.66
N ALA A 50 4.49 -31.03 -1.49
CA ALA A 50 4.84 -29.94 -0.59
C ALA A 50 5.72 -28.89 -1.30
N ARG A 51 6.76 -29.34 -2.04
CA ARG A 51 7.58 -28.43 -2.86
C ARG A 51 6.77 -27.69 -3.91
N GLN A 52 5.81 -28.36 -4.57
CA GLN A 52 4.98 -27.73 -5.59
C GLN A 52 4.02 -26.69 -5.00
N ILE A 53 3.41 -26.99 -3.84
CA ILE A 53 2.53 -26.08 -3.11
C ILE A 53 3.31 -24.85 -2.64
N LEU A 54 4.46 -25.05 -1.99
CA LEU A 54 5.30 -23.95 -1.51
C LEU A 54 5.77 -23.06 -2.66
N ALA A 55 6.15 -23.66 -3.80
CA ALA A 55 6.52 -22.91 -5.00
C ALA A 55 5.32 -22.16 -5.60
N ASP A 56 4.10 -22.67 -5.47
CA ASP A 56 2.89 -21.96 -5.92
C ASP A 56 2.55 -20.77 -5.02
N ILE A 57 2.67 -20.93 -3.70
CA ILE A 57 2.57 -19.83 -2.74
C ILE A 57 3.58 -18.73 -3.09
N ASP A 58 4.82 -19.11 -3.38
CA ASP A 58 5.88 -18.18 -3.77
C ASP A 58 5.56 -17.44 -5.08
N ARG A 59 5.01 -18.14 -6.07
CA ARG A 59 4.52 -17.51 -7.30
C ARG A 59 3.39 -16.53 -7.02
N ARG A 60 2.37 -16.92 -6.23
CA ARG A 60 1.24 -16.02 -5.88
C ARG A 60 1.73 -14.75 -5.18
N ILE A 61 2.72 -14.86 -4.31
CA ILE A 61 3.38 -13.69 -3.68
C ILE A 61 4.07 -12.83 -4.75
N ALA A 62 4.83 -13.44 -5.66
CA ALA A 62 5.54 -12.74 -6.73
C ALA A 62 4.62 -12.00 -7.69
N THR A 63 3.37 -12.46 -7.84
CA THR A 63 2.35 -11.84 -8.70
C THR A 63 1.65 -10.63 -8.12
N ALA A 64 1.95 -10.23 -6.88
CA ALA A 64 1.34 -9.04 -6.30
C ALA A 64 1.54 -7.81 -7.21
N PRO A 65 0.45 -7.13 -7.66
CA PRO A 65 0.57 -5.94 -8.48
C PRO A 65 1.41 -4.87 -7.78
N PRO A 66 2.12 -4.01 -8.55
CA PRO A 66 2.93 -2.95 -7.98
C PRO A 66 2.06 -2.00 -7.15
N PHE A 67 2.58 -1.58 -6.00
CA PHE A 67 1.92 -0.60 -5.14
C PHE A 67 2.98 0.31 -4.51
N PRO A 68 2.73 1.62 -4.38
CA PRO A 68 3.69 2.54 -3.74
C PRO A 68 4.13 2.04 -2.35
N GLY A 69 5.43 1.89 -2.14
CA GLY A 69 5.97 1.41 -0.86
C GLY A 69 5.70 -0.08 -0.53
N LEU A 70 5.21 -0.89 -1.47
CA LEU A 70 5.20 -2.35 -1.35
C LEU A 70 6.51 -2.92 -1.91
N ARG A 71 7.28 -3.61 -1.05
CA ARG A 71 8.46 -4.35 -1.49
C ARG A 71 8.03 -5.57 -2.29
N ARG A 72 8.67 -5.77 -3.44
CA ARG A 72 8.41 -6.93 -4.32
C ARG A 72 9.22 -8.15 -3.90
N PHE A 73 8.66 -9.32 -4.24
CA PHE A 73 9.25 -10.62 -4.00
C PHE A 73 9.29 -11.45 -5.30
N PRO A 74 10.21 -11.16 -6.23
CA PRO A 74 10.25 -11.85 -7.53
C PRO A 74 10.39 -13.38 -7.43
N GLU A 75 11.05 -13.85 -6.37
CA GLU A 75 11.29 -15.27 -6.09
C GLU A 75 10.45 -15.80 -4.90
N GLY A 76 9.39 -15.07 -4.51
CA GLY A 76 8.55 -15.43 -3.36
C GLY A 76 9.32 -15.40 -2.03
N ARG A 77 9.19 -16.42 -1.18
CA ARG A 77 9.72 -16.42 0.20
C ARG A 77 11.18 -16.92 0.34
N GLY A 78 11.87 -17.24 -0.75
CA GLY A 78 13.18 -17.92 -0.77
C GLY A 78 14.40 -17.16 -0.20
N PHE A 79 14.25 -16.19 0.70
CA PHE A 79 15.36 -15.40 1.22
C PHE A 79 16.11 -16.09 2.36
N LYS A 80 17.45 -16.07 2.29
CA LYS A 80 18.34 -16.60 3.34
C LYS A 80 18.31 -15.76 4.63
N GLN A 81 18.06 -14.45 4.52
CA GLN A 81 17.98 -13.52 5.66
C GLN A 81 16.77 -12.61 5.48
N TRP A 82 15.86 -12.65 6.44
CA TRP A 82 14.66 -11.82 6.46
C TRP A 82 14.88 -10.59 7.33
N THR A 83 14.62 -9.40 6.78
CA THR A 83 14.58 -8.15 7.55
C THR A 83 13.18 -7.88 8.12
N GLY A 84 13.07 -6.88 9.00
CA GLY A 84 11.77 -6.42 9.49
C GLY A 84 10.87 -5.89 8.37
N ASP A 85 11.45 -5.21 7.38
CA ASP A 85 10.70 -4.68 6.24
C ASP A 85 10.26 -5.77 5.27
N ASP A 86 11.07 -6.83 5.09
CA ASP A 86 10.64 -8.02 4.34
C ASP A 86 9.43 -8.68 5.03
N SER A 87 9.48 -8.82 6.35
CA SER A 87 8.38 -9.40 7.12
C SER A 87 7.11 -8.56 6.97
N LYS A 88 7.20 -7.23 7.09
CA LYS A 88 6.08 -6.31 6.88
C LYS A 88 5.52 -6.39 5.46
N ALA A 89 6.38 -6.45 4.45
CA ALA A 89 5.92 -6.55 3.06
C ALA A 89 5.24 -7.90 2.79
N LEU A 90 5.75 -8.99 3.35
CA LEU A 90 5.13 -10.31 3.23
C LEU A 90 3.73 -10.32 3.86
N MET A 91 3.55 -9.73 5.05
CA MET A 91 2.24 -9.62 5.72
C MET A 91 1.15 -9.10 4.78
N LYS A 92 1.48 -8.11 3.95
CA LYS A 92 0.53 -7.44 3.03
C LYS A 92 0.02 -8.35 1.92
N VAL A 93 0.72 -9.43 1.58
CA VAL A 93 0.41 -10.27 0.40
C VAL A 93 0.26 -11.76 0.72
N TYR A 94 0.46 -12.16 1.98
CA TYR A 94 0.54 -13.56 2.36
C TYR A 94 -0.81 -14.28 2.40
N LEU A 95 -1.87 -13.62 2.90
CA LEU A 95 -3.20 -14.23 3.03
C LEU A 95 -3.75 -14.77 1.70
N PRO A 96 -3.82 -13.97 0.60
CA PRO A 96 -4.25 -14.48 -0.69
C PRO A 96 -3.39 -15.63 -1.21
N ALA A 97 -2.09 -15.62 -0.90
CA ALA A 97 -1.14 -16.60 -1.43
C ALA A 97 -1.37 -18.01 -0.85
N ILE A 98 -1.76 -18.12 0.42
CA ILE A 98 -1.98 -19.41 1.09
C ILE A 98 -3.41 -19.96 0.94
N MET A 99 -4.35 -19.14 0.46
CA MET A 99 -5.74 -19.56 0.24
C MET A 99 -5.83 -20.79 -0.69
N GLY A 100 -6.61 -21.79 -0.27
CA GLY A 100 -6.78 -23.04 -1.00
C GLY A 100 -5.62 -24.04 -0.88
N HIS A 101 -4.50 -23.67 -0.25
CA HIS A 101 -3.37 -24.58 0.01
C HIS A 101 -3.33 -25.10 1.45
N VAL A 102 -3.98 -24.39 2.38
CA VAL A 102 -4.10 -24.75 3.80
C VAL A 102 -5.56 -24.77 4.23
N PRO A 103 -5.92 -25.43 5.34
CA PRO A 103 -7.27 -25.41 5.88
C PRO A 103 -7.78 -23.97 6.08
N PRO A 104 -9.05 -23.68 5.75
CA PRO A 104 -9.64 -22.35 5.94
C PRO A 104 -9.45 -21.77 7.34
N GLN A 105 -9.47 -22.62 8.37
CA GLN A 105 -9.24 -22.23 9.76
C GLN A 105 -7.84 -21.63 10.00
N MET A 106 -6.79 -22.13 9.32
CA MET A 106 -5.45 -21.56 9.42
C MET A 106 -5.39 -20.16 8.80
N VAL A 107 -6.10 -19.95 7.69
CA VAL A 107 -6.23 -18.63 7.07
C VAL A 107 -6.94 -17.68 8.03
N ARG A 108 -8.07 -18.10 8.63
CA ARG A 108 -8.79 -17.29 9.62
C ARG A 108 -7.93 -16.93 10.83
N ALA A 109 -7.09 -17.85 11.30
CA ALA A 109 -6.14 -17.56 12.37
C ALA A 109 -5.17 -16.44 11.99
N ILE A 110 -4.57 -16.53 10.79
CA ILE A 110 -3.65 -15.49 10.31
C ILE A 110 -4.41 -14.18 10.05
N SER A 111 -5.63 -14.22 9.51
CA SER A 111 -6.47 -13.05 9.28
C SER A 111 -6.84 -12.36 10.60
N ALA A 112 -7.28 -13.08 11.62
CA ALA A 112 -7.57 -12.51 12.94
C ALA A 112 -6.31 -11.91 13.59
N PHE A 113 -5.15 -12.56 13.44
CA PHE A 113 -3.88 -12.00 13.88
C PHE A 113 -3.48 -10.73 13.09
N MET A 114 -3.76 -10.68 11.79
CA MET A 114 -3.56 -9.50 10.97
C MET A 114 -4.47 -8.35 11.41
N GLU A 115 -5.73 -8.60 11.74
CA GLU A 115 -6.63 -7.58 12.31
C GLU A 115 -6.04 -6.99 13.60
N PHE A 116 -5.65 -7.86 14.55
CA PHE A 116 -4.95 -7.43 15.76
C PHE A 116 -3.74 -6.56 15.42
N CYS A 117 -2.89 -7.00 14.49
CA CYS A 117 -1.69 -6.28 14.09
C CYS A 117 -1.95 -4.86 13.57
N TYR A 118 -3.03 -4.66 12.82
CA TYR A 118 -3.34 -3.35 12.23
C TYR A 118 -3.99 -2.44 13.26
N LEU A 119 -4.84 -2.97 14.14
CA LEU A 119 -5.43 -2.23 15.27
C LEU A 119 -4.36 -1.70 16.23
N VAL A 120 -3.41 -2.54 16.68
CA VAL A 120 -2.35 -2.09 17.61
C VAL A 120 -1.28 -1.20 16.97
N ARG A 121 -1.38 -0.95 15.65
CA ARG A 121 -0.52 -0.01 14.92
C ARG A 121 -1.17 1.35 14.70
N ARG A 122 -2.43 1.54 15.12
CA ARG A 122 -3.12 2.82 15.06
C ARG A 122 -2.39 3.88 15.86
N SER A 123 -2.39 5.11 15.35
CA SER A 123 -1.79 6.26 16.02
C SER A 123 -2.64 6.81 17.13
N VAL A 124 -3.94 6.58 17.05
CA VAL A 124 -4.93 6.88 18.07
C VAL A 124 -5.68 5.58 18.32
N ILE A 125 -5.84 5.21 19.59
CA ILE A 125 -6.54 4.01 20.01
C ILE A 125 -7.55 4.45 21.05
N ASP A 126 -8.83 4.33 20.74
CA ASP A 126 -9.94 4.63 21.66
C ASP A 126 -10.52 3.37 22.33
N ASP A 127 -11.60 3.55 23.10
CA ASP A 127 -12.21 2.44 23.83
C ASP A 127 -12.82 1.37 22.88
N ASP A 128 -13.34 1.78 21.73
CA ASP A 128 -13.89 0.87 20.73
C ASP A 128 -12.76 0.07 20.06
N ASP A 129 -11.62 0.71 19.80
CA ASP A 129 -10.40 0.04 19.33
C ASP A 129 -9.90 -0.99 20.33
N LEU A 130 -9.91 -0.68 21.63
CA LEU A 130 -9.49 -1.63 22.68
C LEU A 130 -10.40 -2.86 22.71
N ILE A 131 -11.71 -2.68 22.50
CA ILE A 131 -12.66 -3.80 22.36
C ILE A 131 -12.36 -4.60 21.09
N ALA A 132 -12.11 -3.93 19.98
CA ALA A 132 -11.75 -4.59 18.71
C ALA A 132 -10.43 -5.39 18.82
N ILE A 133 -9.45 -4.87 19.56
CA ILE A 133 -8.18 -5.56 19.85
C ILE A 133 -8.45 -6.85 20.63
N ASP A 134 -9.20 -6.79 21.74
CA ASP A 134 -9.54 -7.99 22.53
C ASP A 134 -10.28 -9.03 21.68
N ASN A 135 -11.24 -8.59 20.87
CA ASN A 135 -11.99 -9.46 19.97
C ASN A 135 -11.07 -10.13 18.93
N ALA A 136 -10.15 -9.38 18.32
CA ALA A 136 -9.18 -9.92 17.37
C ALA A 136 -8.23 -10.94 18.02
N VAL A 137 -7.82 -10.71 19.27
CA VAL A 137 -7.01 -11.68 20.04
C VAL A 137 -7.81 -12.94 20.38
N ALA A 138 -9.07 -12.80 20.79
CA ALA A 138 -9.95 -13.93 21.08
C ALA A 138 -10.21 -14.77 19.81
N ASP A 139 -10.48 -14.12 18.68
CA ASP A 139 -10.61 -14.75 17.37
C ASP A 139 -9.33 -15.48 16.98
N PHE A 140 -8.17 -14.83 17.11
CA PHE A 140 -6.89 -15.46 16.82
C PHE A 140 -6.70 -16.73 17.65
N HIS A 141 -6.94 -16.69 18.96
CA HIS A 141 -6.80 -17.86 19.82
C HIS A 141 -7.77 -18.99 19.47
N ARG A 142 -9.02 -18.66 19.14
CA ARG A 142 -10.03 -19.64 18.72
C ARG A 142 -9.61 -20.35 17.43
N GLU A 143 -9.14 -19.60 16.43
CA GLU A 143 -8.79 -20.17 15.13
C GLU A 143 -7.38 -20.81 15.13
N ARG A 144 -6.45 -20.33 15.96
CA ARG A 144 -5.05 -20.82 16.03
C ARG A 144 -4.96 -22.32 16.32
N VAL A 145 -5.97 -22.89 16.97
CA VAL A 145 -6.11 -24.35 17.24
C VAL A 145 -5.91 -25.19 15.96
N ALA A 146 -6.15 -24.62 14.78
CA ALA A 146 -5.82 -25.25 13.50
C ALA A 146 -4.36 -25.73 13.40
N PHE A 147 -3.43 -25.09 14.12
CA PHE A 147 -2.01 -25.45 14.15
C PHE A 147 -1.66 -26.55 15.17
N ASN A 148 -2.62 -27.12 15.91
CA ASN A 148 -2.36 -28.18 16.91
C ASN A 148 -1.59 -29.38 16.33
N ALA A 149 -1.86 -29.75 15.07
CA ALA A 149 -1.15 -30.84 14.40
C ALA A 149 0.37 -30.61 14.31
N ILE A 150 0.78 -29.33 14.26
CA ILE A 150 2.18 -28.91 14.14
C ILE A 150 2.73 -28.41 15.49
N ARG A 151 1.86 -28.09 16.43
CA ARG A 151 2.20 -27.63 17.79
C ARG A 151 1.46 -28.47 18.84
N PRO A 152 1.81 -29.77 18.99
CA PRO A 152 1.14 -30.66 19.94
C PRO A 152 1.39 -30.25 21.40
N ASP A 153 2.55 -29.62 21.69
CA ASP A 153 2.92 -29.15 23.02
C ASP A 153 2.29 -27.79 23.38
N GLY A 154 1.39 -27.28 22.53
CA GLY A 154 0.68 -26.02 22.73
C GLY A 154 1.46 -24.77 22.32
N TYR A 155 1.06 -23.64 22.91
CA TYR A 155 1.44 -22.29 22.46
C TYR A 155 2.19 -21.47 23.51
N SER A 156 2.99 -22.13 24.36
CA SER A 156 3.80 -21.52 25.42
C SER A 156 5.00 -20.73 24.86
N LEU A 157 4.72 -19.78 23.97
CA LEU A 157 5.68 -18.99 23.24
C LEU A 157 5.61 -17.54 23.72
N PRO A 158 6.67 -17.00 24.35
CA PRO A 158 6.63 -15.67 24.95
C PRO A 158 6.12 -14.57 24.02
N ARG A 159 6.47 -14.63 22.73
CA ARG A 159 6.07 -13.62 21.71
C ARG A 159 4.60 -13.70 21.28
N GLN A 160 3.97 -14.86 21.39
CA GLN A 160 2.51 -14.96 21.20
C GLN A 160 1.77 -14.66 22.50
N HIS A 161 2.33 -15.07 23.64
CA HIS A 161 1.75 -14.76 24.94
C HIS A 161 1.69 -13.25 25.20
N SER A 162 2.66 -12.47 24.72
CA SER A 162 2.64 -11.01 24.87
C SER A 162 1.38 -10.34 24.30
N ILE A 163 0.71 -10.96 23.33
CA ILE A 163 -0.46 -10.41 22.62
C ILE A 163 -1.61 -10.09 23.58
N VAL A 164 -1.87 -10.93 24.59
CA VAL A 164 -2.98 -10.70 25.53
C VAL A 164 -2.77 -9.50 26.45
N HIS A 165 -1.52 -9.03 26.55
CA HIS A 165 -1.16 -7.90 27.40
C HIS A 165 -1.24 -6.57 26.65
N TYR A 166 -1.48 -6.56 25.34
CA TYR A 166 -1.43 -5.33 24.54
C TYR A 166 -2.46 -4.30 24.99
N LYS A 167 -3.69 -4.70 25.33
CA LYS A 167 -4.70 -3.75 25.83
C LYS A 167 -4.21 -3.02 27.08
N PHE A 168 -3.76 -3.77 28.09
CA PHE A 168 -3.20 -3.20 29.32
C PHE A 168 -2.00 -2.29 29.02
N LEU A 169 -1.08 -2.76 28.19
CA LEU A 169 0.12 -1.99 27.83
C LEU A 169 -0.20 -0.70 27.05
N ILE A 170 -1.25 -0.70 26.23
CA ILE A 170 -1.72 0.51 25.53
C ILE A 170 -2.30 1.51 26.53
N GLN A 171 -3.04 1.05 27.53
CA GLN A 171 -3.59 1.93 28.56
C GLN A 171 -2.50 2.55 29.43
N GLU A 172 -1.45 1.78 29.76
CA GLU A 172 -0.33 2.27 30.58
C GLU A 172 0.64 3.18 29.82
N PHE A 173 0.95 2.86 28.56
CA PHE A 173 2.03 3.51 27.82
C PHE A 173 1.57 4.32 26.60
N GLY A 174 0.32 4.21 26.19
CA GLY A 174 -0.21 4.80 24.96
C GLY A 174 0.03 3.93 23.72
N ALA A 175 -0.18 4.53 22.55
CA ALA A 175 -0.14 3.82 21.28
C ALA A 175 1.25 3.16 21.02
N PRO A 176 1.31 1.86 20.64
CA PRO A 176 2.59 1.13 20.57
C PRO A 176 3.55 1.60 19.48
N ASN A 177 3.02 2.27 18.46
CA ASN A 177 3.82 2.84 17.37
C ASN A 177 4.87 3.85 17.88
N GLY A 178 4.57 4.62 18.94
CA GLY A 178 5.51 5.56 19.57
C GLY A 178 6.58 4.92 20.47
N LEU A 179 6.44 3.63 20.79
CA LEU A 179 7.29 2.91 21.76
C LEU A 179 8.07 1.75 21.15
N CYS A 180 7.77 1.41 19.90
CA CYS A 180 8.32 0.27 19.21
C CYS A 180 9.83 0.43 18.97
N SER A 181 10.57 -0.69 19.08
CA SER A 181 12.00 -0.75 18.80
C SER A 181 12.36 -0.37 17.35
N SER A 182 11.39 -0.24 16.44
CA SER A 182 11.65 0.25 15.08
C SER A 182 12.23 1.67 15.08
N ILE A 183 11.84 2.51 16.04
CA ILE A 183 12.35 3.88 16.18
C ILE A 183 13.84 3.84 16.53
N THR A 184 14.20 3.05 17.55
CA THR A 184 15.59 2.91 18.00
C THR A 184 16.44 2.16 16.98
N GLU A 185 15.89 1.14 16.29
CA GLU A 185 16.58 0.43 15.21
C GLU A 185 16.87 1.36 14.01
N SER A 186 15.93 2.22 13.63
CA SER A 186 16.13 3.24 12.58
C SER A 186 17.24 4.23 12.97
N ARG A 187 17.20 4.76 14.20
CA ARG A 187 18.26 5.65 14.71
C ARG A 187 19.61 4.95 14.78
N HIS A 188 19.64 3.67 15.15
CA HIS A 188 20.87 2.88 15.19
C HIS A 188 21.47 2.67 13.78
N ILE A 189 20.65 2.60 12.72
CA ILE A 189 21.16 2.58 11.34
C ILE A 189 21.93 3.87 11.05
N ALA A 190 21.29 5.02 11.23
CA ALA A 190 21.85 6.32 10.88
C ALA A 190 23.03 6.73 11.79
N ALA A 191 22.95 6.46 13.09
CA ALA A 191 23.96 6.89 14.07
C ALA A 191 25.11 5.90 14.27
N VAL A 192 24.93 4.62 13.92
CA VAL A 192 25.93 3.57 14.15
C VAL A 192 26.28 2.83 12.88
N LYS A 193 25.34 2.13 12.23
CA LYS A 193 25.66 1.23 11.10
C LYS A 193 26.21 1.98 9.88
N GLU A 194 25.69 3.15 9.57
CA GLU A 194 26.17 3.97 8.46
C GLU A 194 27.53 4.62 8.74
N PRO A 195 27.73 5.33 9.87
CA PRO A 195 29.04 5.86 10.24
C PRO A 195 30.11 4.77 10.34
N TRP A 196 29.76 3.59 10.89
CA TRP A 196 30.67 2.44 10.92
C TRP A 196 31.10 2.01 9.51
N ARG A 197 30.14 1.89 8.57
CA ARG A 197 30.41 1.56 7.17
C ARG A 197 31.28 2.60 6.46
N ARG A 198 31.15 3.89 6.82
CA ARG A 198 31.94 5.00 6.27
C ARG A 198 33.32 5.14 6.94
N SER A 199 33.51 4.57 8.13
CA SER A 199 34.78 4.62 8.86
C SER A 199 35.83 3.70 8.22
N SER A 200 37.11 3.94 8.55
CA SER A 200 38.19 3.02 8.18
C SER A 200 38.16 1.69 8.95
N ARG A 201 37.21 1.51 9.88
CA ARG A 201 37.07 0.38 10.82
C ARG A 201 38.23 0.23 11.83
N PHE A 202 39.23 1.10 11.78
CA PHE A 202 40.30 1.20 12.77
C PHE A 202 40.02 2.37 13.72
N GLU A 203 39.93 2.12 15.03
CA GLU A 203 39.49 3.12 16.03
C GLU A 203 38.19 3.85 15.63
N ALA A 204 37.24 3.08 15.10
CA ALA A 204 36.08 3.62 14.40
C ALA A 204 35.17 4.51 15.26
N LEU A 205 35.12 4.32 16.58
CA LEU A 205 34.21 5.06 17.45
C LEU A 205 34.42 6.58 17.35
N GLY A 206 35.67 7.05 17.36
CA GLY A 206 35.97 8.48 17.21
C GLY A 206 35.52 9.01 15.84
N GLN A 207 35.72 8.23 14.78
CA GLN A 207 35.30 8.59 13.42
C GLN A 207 33.78 8.64 13.28
N MET A 208 33.08 7.70 13.92
CA MET A 208 31.62 7.63 13.94
C MET A 208 31.02 8.85 14.65
N LEU A 209 31.57 9.22 15.81
CA LEU A 209 31.15 10.41 16.56
C LEU A 209 31.35 11.70 15.75
N VAL A 210 32.50 11.86 15.08
CA VAL A 210 32.76 13.03 14.21
C VAL A 210 31.80 13.05 13.02
N THR A 211 31.50 11.89 12.43
CA THR A 211 30.54 11.78 11.31
C THR A 211 29.15 12.23 11.76
N ASN A 212 28.66 11.72 12.89
CA ASN A 212 27.37 12.13 13.45
C ASN A 212 27.35 13.63 13.73
N GLN A 213 28.39 14.17 14.39
CA GLN A 213 28.48 15.61 14.66
C GLN A 213 28.43 16.45 13.37
N ARG A 214 29.08 16.01 12.29
CA ARG A 214 29.03 16.72 11.00
C ARG A 214 27.64 16.67 10.38
N LEU A 215 26.97 15.52 10.43
CA LEU A 215 25.61 15.38 9.92
C LEU A 215 24.62 16.25 10.70
N ASP A 216 24.74 16.31 12.03
CA ASP A 216 23.91 17.18 12.88
C ASP A 216 24.14 18.66 12.56
N LYS A 217 25.40 19.08 12.41
CA LYS A 217 25.76 20.44 12.00
C LYS A 217 25.18 20.79 10.62
N LEU A 218 25.23 19.88 9.66
CA LEU A 218 24.63 20.08 8.33
C LEU A 218 23.10 20.18 8.39
N ALA A 219 22.44 19.34 9.19
CA ALA A 219 21.00 19.40 9.39
C ALA A 219 20.58 20.74 10.04
N ALA A 220 21.29 21.18 11.08
CA ALA A 220 21.06 22.47 11.72
C ALA A 220 21.30 23.66 10.76
N ALA A 221 22.38 23.60 9.97
CA ALA A 221 22.67 24.61 8.95
C ALA A 221 21.57 24.67 7.88
N ARG A 222 21.05 23.52 7.44
CA ARG A 222 19.96 23.45 6.45
C ARG A 222 18.70 24.13 6.97
N VAL A 223 18.29 23.87 8.21
CA VAL A 223 17.14 24.55 8.85
C VAL A 223 17.39 26.06 8.92
N ASN A 224 18.60 26.48 9.32
CA ASN A 224 18.97 27.90 9.39
C ASN A 224 18.91 28.59 8.01
N PHE A 225 19.43 27.94 6.97
CA PHE A 225 19.41 28.47 5.60
C PHE A 225 18.01 28.52 5.02
N GLN A 226 17.17 27.52 5.30
CA GLN A 226 15.76 27.53 4.90
C GLN A 226 14.97 28.67 5.57
N ALA A 227 15.16 28.87 6.88
CA ALA A 227 14.53 29.97 7.62
C ALA A 227 14.94 31.35 7.08
N ARG A 228 16.14 31.45 6.50
CA ARG A 228 16.65 32.67 5.84
C ARG A 228 16.24 32.79 4.37
N GLY A 229 15.44 31.88 3.85
CA GLY A 229 15.05 31.84 2.43
C GLY A 229 16.18 31.47 1.47
N MET A 230 17.36 31.10 1.98
CA MET A 230 18.55 30.79 1.16
C MET A 230 18.45 29.44 0.43
N LEU A 231 17.48 28.60 0.81
CA LEU A 231 17.17 27.32 0.15
C LEU A 231 15.86 27.37 -0.65
N ASN A 232 15.21 28.53 -0.74
CA ASN A 232 14.04 28.73 -1.59
C ASN A 232 14.49 29.19 -2.98
N ALA A 233 14.90 28.25 -3.83
CA ALA A 233 15.04 28.54 -5.26
C ALA A 233 14.75 27.32 -6.14
N SER A 234 13.67 27.43 -6.90
CA SER A 234 13.53 26.77 -8.20
C SER A 234 14.64 27.28 -9.13
N MET A 235 15.81 26.61 -9.12
CA MET A 235 16.98 26.95 -9.94
C MET A 235 16.90 26.43 -11.40
N PHE A 236 15.74 26.51 -12.05
CA PHE A 236 15.60 26.19 -13.49
C PHE A 236 15.13 27.39 -14.32
N SER A 237 15.80 28.52 -14.17
CA SER A 237 15.77 29.60 -15.14
C SER A 237 17.18 30.14 -15.37
N GLY A 238 17.86 29.62 -16.39
CA GLY A 238 18.95 30.29 -17.09
C GLY A 238 20.39 29.82 -16.78
N HIS A 239 20.96 29.11 -17.76
CA HIS A 239 22.39 28.94 -18.05
C HIS A 239 23.31 28.24 -17.03
N ASP A 240 23.62 26.97 -17.30
CA ASP A 240 24.76 26.25 -16.71
C ASP A 240 26.07 26.55 -17.48
N PRO A 241 27.17 26.92 -16.81
CA PRO A 241 28.53 26.67 -17.29
C PRO A 241 29.00 25.26 -16.88
N PRO A 242 29.93 24.63 -17.64
CA PRO A 242 30.30 23.23 -17.43
C PRO A 242 31.20 23.08 -16.18
N GLY A 243 30.67 22.44 -15.13
CA GLY A 243 31.43 22.00 -13.97
C GLY A 243 32.04 20.59 -14.13
N PRO A 244 33.08 20.23 -13.34
CA PRO A 244 33.90 19.05 -13.58
C PRO A 244 33.15 17.73 -13.33
N GLN A 245 33.35 16.75 -14.21
CA GLN A 245 32.81 15.40 -14.07
C GLN A 245 33.47 14.68 -12.88
N LEU A 246 32.69 14.39 -11.84
CA LEU A 246 33.08 13.45 -10.77
C LEU A 246 32.88 12.00 -11.25
N PRO A 247 33.78 11.06 -10.90
CA PRO A 247 33.67 9.66 -11.30
C PRO A 247 32.47 8.97 -10.63
N PRO A 248 31.89 7.94 -11.28
CA PRO A 248 30.67 7.30 -10.83
C PRO A 248 30.92 6.54 -9.53
N THR A 249 30.32 7.00 -8.44
CA THR A 249 30.20 6.19 -7.22
C THR A 249 29.05 5.22 -7.42
N THR A 250 29.38 3.93 -7.55
CA THR A 250 28.44 2.81 -7.50
C THR A 250 27.83 2.72 -6.11
N ARG A 251 26.76 3.50 -5.88
CA ARG A 251 25.76 3.16 -4.88
C ARG A 251 24.96 1.96 -5.41
N PRO A 252 24.64 0.94 -4.59
CA PRO A 252 23.47 0.15 -4.91
C PRO A 252 22.29 1.13 -4.97
N GLU A 253 21.56 1.09 -6.08
CA GLU A 253 20.38 1.90 -6.36
C GLU A 253 19.42 1.82 -5.18
N VAL A 254 19.50 2.81 -4.29
CA VAL A 254 18.34 3.23 -3.54
C VAL A 254 17.48 3.88 -4.61
N GLU A 255 16.50 3.13 -5.09
CA GLU A 255 15.44 3.70 -5.93
C GLU A 255 14.84 4.88 -5.15
N GLU A 256 15.28 6.10 -5.45
CA GLU A 256 14.52 7.30 -5.13
C GLU A 256 13.28 7.32 -6.04
N ASP A 257 12.35 6.40 -5.78
CA ASP A 257 10.95 6.58 -6.17
C ASP A 257 10.33 7.38 -5.02
N ASP A 258 10.14 8.68 -5.23
CA ASP A 258 9.25 9.51 -4.42
C ASP A 258 7.80 9.03 -4.65
N ASP A 259 7.52 7.86 -4.08
CA ASP A 259 6.25 7.12 -4.12
C ASP A 259 5.22 7.73 -3.16
N GLY A 260 5.65 8.68 -2.33
CA GLY A 260 4.82 9.42 -1.42
C GLY A 260 5.60 9.98 -0.24
N GLY A 261 5.06 11.02 0.39
CA GLY A 261 5.76 11.73 1.46
C GLY A 261 4.89 12.72 2.22
N ALA A 262 5.48 13.23 3.31
CA ALA A 262 4.93 14.27 4.16
C ALA A 262 4.55 15.54 3.37
N VAL A 263 3.39 16.12 3.68
CA VAL A 263 2.95 17.41 3.14
C VAL A 263 2.70 18.40 4.27
N ASP A 264 3.16 19.64 4.11
CA ASP A 264 2.82 20.75 5.00
C ASP A 264 1.58 21.47 4.44
N GLY A 265 0.39 21.17 4.98
CA GLY A 265 -0.86 21.85 4.63
C GLY A 265 -2.07 21.27 5.38
N ASP A 266 -3.13 22.07 5.52
CA ASP A 266 -4.41 21.65 6.11
C ASP A 266 -5.41 21.44 4.97
N ILE A 267 -5.42 20.24 4.38
CA ILE A 267 -6.30 19.89 3.25
C ILE A 267 -7.15 18.67 3.67
N LEU A 268 -8.48 18.79 3.54
CA LEU A 268 -9.39 17.65 3.56
C LEU A 268 -9.20 16.91 2.23
N GLY A 269 -8.55 15.74 2.25
CA GLY A 269 -8.39 14.79 1.13
C GLY A 269 -8.61 15.31 -0.31
N GLU A 270 -7.56 15.41 -1.14
CA GLU A 270 -7.70 15.86 -2.55
C GLU A 270 -6.87 15.01 -3.51
N VAL A 271 -7.41 14.75 -4.72
CA VAL A 271 -6.67 14.15 -5.84
C VAL A 271 -6.45 15.16 -6.95
N THR A 272 -5.19 15.51 -7.20
CA THR A 272 -4.82 16.51 -8.22
C THR A 272 -4.02 15.91 -9.37
N LEU A 273 -4.28 16.38 -10.59
CA LEU A 273 -3.49 15.99 -11.76
C LEU A 273 -2.01 16.39 -11.61
N ALA A 274 -1.12 15.59 -12.21
CA ALA A 274 0.29 15.96 -12.29
C ALA A 274 0.49 17.34 -12.96
N ARG A 275 1.53 18.06 -12.55
CA ARG A 275 1.77 19.44 -13.00
C ARG A 275 1.93 19.59 -14.52
N LYS A 276 2.45 18.58 -15.21
CA LYS A 276 2.70 18.61 -16.66
C LYS A 276 1.88 17.53 -17.36
N PRO A 277 1.10 17.89 -18.40
CA PRO A 277 0.46 16.91 -19.26
C PRO A 277 1.51 16.17 -20.10
N LEU A 278 1.15 14.98 -20.57
CA LEU A 278 1.94 14.22 -21.52
C LEU A 278 2.12 15.02 -22.82
N PRO A 279 3.36 15.15 -23.32
CA PRO A 279 3.62 15.89 -24.55
C PRO A 279 3.18 15.07 -25.77
N ARG A 280 2.90 15.75 -26.87
CA ARG A 280 2.67 15.15 -28.21
C ARG A 280 1.44 14.24 -28.32
N LEU A 281 0.44 14.41 -27.45
CA LEU A 281 -0.88 13.79 -27.63
C LEU A 281 -1.89 14.79 -28.25
N PRO A 282 -2.81 14.33 -29.12
CA PRO A 282 -3.92 15.09 -29.64
C PRO A 282 -4.74 15.72 -28.52
N ARG A 283 -5.27 16.90 -28.82
CA ARG A 283 -6.16 17.63 -27.91
C ARG A 283 -7.62 17.53 -28.31
N GLU A 284 -7.88 17.08 -29.52
CA GLU A 284 -9.23 16.78 -30.01
C GLU A 284 -9.60 15.37 -29.55
N VAL A 285 -10.85 15.20 -29.10
CA VAL A 285 -11.30 13.97 -28.45
C VAL A 285 -11.25 12.77 -29.38
N THR A 286 -11.70 12.92 -30.63
CA THR A 286 -11.73 11.83 -31.62
C THR A 286 -10.32 11.36 -31.96
N ALA A 287 -9.42 12.29 -32.30
CA ALA A 287 -8.03 11.94 -32.57
C ALA A 287 -7.30 11.34 -31.35
N LEU A 288 -7.69 11.75 -30.13
CA LEU A 288 -7.15 11.16 -28.91
C LEU A 288 -7.68 9.74 -28.70
N ALA A 289 -8.96 9.49 -28.98
CA ALA A 289 -9.59 8.17 -28.92
C ALA A 289 -8.83 7.15 -29.79
N ASP A 290 -8.52 7.54 -31.03
CA ASP A 290 -7.74 6.71 -31.96
C ASP A 290 -6.34 6.40 -31.42
N GLN A 291 -5.65 7.41 -30.85
CA GLN A 291 -4.30 7.20 -30.33
C GLN A 291 -4.26 6.36 -29.05
N LEU A 292 -5.28 6.44 -28.21
CA LEU A 292 -5.39 5.63 -27.00
C LEU A 292 -5.94 4.22 -27.28
N GLY A 293 -6.50 3.98 -28.47
CA GLY A 293 -7.20 2.73 -28.80
C GLY A 293 -8.50 2.59 -28.00
N THR A 294 -9.20 3.69 -27.76
CA THR A 294 -10.44 3.75 -26.97
C THR A 294 -11.55 4.42 -27.79
N PRO A 295 -12.23 3.67 -28.68
CA PRO A 295 -13.21 4.25 -29.60
C PRO A 295 -14.44 4.80 -28.88
N GLU A 296 -14.75 4.35 -27.67
CA GLU A 296 -15.89 4.86 -26.89
C GLU A 296 -15.60 6.22 -26.23
N LEU A 297 -14.34 6.68 -26.22
CA LEU A 297 -13.94 7.91 -25.53
C LEU A 297 -14.79 9.14 -25.90
N PRO A 298 -15.15 9.40 -27.17
CA PRO A 298 -16.02 10.52 -27.52
C PRO A 298 -17.39 10.45 -26.83
N GLU A 299 -18.00 9.27 -26.79
CA GLU A 299 -19.29 9.05 -26.14
C GLU A 299 -19.19 9.25 -24.61
N LEU A 300 -18.14 8.70 -23.99
CA LEU A 300 -17.87 8.86 -22.57
C LEU A 300 -17.68 10.33 -22.18
N VAL A 301 -16.90 11.10 -22.96
CA VAL A 301 -16.69 12.54 -22.71
C VAL A 301 -18.00 13.31 -22.80
N ARG A 302 -18.84 13.01 -23.80
CA ARG A 302 -20.14 13.68 -23.97
C ARG A 302 -21.08 13.41 -22.80
N ARG A 303 -21.20 12.14 -22.39
CA ARG A 303 -22.01 11.74 -21.23
C ARG A 303 -21.50 12.33 -19.92
N PHE A 304 -20.18 12.32 -19.71
CA PHE A 304 -19.57 12.96 -18.56
C PHE A 304 -19.91 14.46 -18.50
N LEU A 305 -19.75 15.20 -19.62
CA LEU A 305 -20.09 16.63 -19.66
C LEU A 305 -21.58 16.88 -19.41
N TYR A 306 -22.46 16.01 -19.92
CA TYR A 306 -23.89 16.07 -19.61
C TYR A 306 -24.14 15.95 -18.10
N GLN A 307 -23.46 15.03 -17.41
CA GLN A 307 -23.55 14.90 -15.95
C GLN A 307 -23.12 16.18 -15.22
N GLN A 308 -22.04 16.81 -15.69
CA GLN A 308 -21.54 18.05 -15.09
C GLN A 308 -22.50 19.24 -15.28
N GLU A 309 -23.22 19.29 -16.40
CA GLU A 309 -24.22 20.32 -16.67
C GLU A 309 -25.58 20.02 -16.00
N ASN A 310 -25.84 18.76 -15.63
CA ASN A 310 -27.12 18.30 -15.07
C ASN A 310 -26.90 17.41 -13.83
N PRO A 311 -26.33 17.96 -12.74
CA PRO A 311 -25.99 17.17 -11.55
C PRO A 311 -27.22 16.54 -10.87
N ASP A 312 -28.39 17.18 -10.96
CA ASP A 312 -29.65 16.71 -10.37
C ASP A 312 -30.44 15.73 -11.28
N SER A 313 -29.86 15.32 -12.41
CA SER A 313 -30.54 14.42 -13.34
C SER A 313 -30.75 13.03 -12.73
N LEU A 314 -32.00 12.58 -12.70
CA LEU A 314 -32.37 11.24 -12.21
C LEU A 314 -32.19 10.15 -13.28
N ILE A 315 -31.79 10.52 -14.51
CA ILE A 315 -31.61 9.57 -15.61
C ILE A 315 -30.22 8.95 -15.49
N PRO A 316 -30.09 7.61 -15.39
CA PRO A 316 -28.80 6.94 -15.41
C PRO A 316 -27.99 7.32 -16.66
N LEU A 317 -26.72 7.64 -16.49
CA LEU A 317 -25.90 8.25 -17.54
C LEU A 317 -25.85 7.44 -18.84
N GLY A 318 -25.79 6.11 -18.73
CA GLY A 318 -25.81 5.19 -19.88
C GLY A 318 -27.11 5.20 -20.69
N LEU A 319 -28.21 5.71 -20.13
CA LEU A 319 -29.52 5.82 -20.79
C LEU A 319 -29.76 7.19 -21.43
N VAL A 320 -28.86 8.15 -21.23
CA VAL A 320 -28.98 9.50 -21.82
C VAL A 320 -28.71 9.39 -23.33
N PRO A 321 -29.69 9.78 -24.20
CA PRO A 321 -29.48 9.81 -25.64
C PRO A 321 -28.34 10.77 -26.00
N LEU A 322 -27.43 10.35 -26.88
CA LEU A 322 -26.26 11.16 -27.24
C LEU A 322 -26.64 12.51 -27.85
N ASP A 323 -27.79 12.63 -28.50
CA ASP A 323 -28.26 13.91 -29.04
C ASP A 323 -28.55 14.97 -27.97
N ASN A 324 -28.79 14.54 -26.72
CA ASN A 324 -28.97 15.44 -25.58
C ASN A 324 -27.63 15.83 -24.93
N CYS A 325 -26.53 15.15 -25.27
CA CYS A 325 -25.22 15.42 -24.69
C CYS A 325 -24.47 16.54 -25.46
N PRO A 326 -23.63 17.34 -24.77
CA PRO A 326 -22.85 18.41 -25.40
C PRO A 326 -22.05 17.96 -26.64
N SER A 327 -21.88 18.87 -27.61
CA SER A 327 -21.03 18.64 -28.78
C SER A 327 -19.54 18.76 -28.43
N LEU A 328 -18.71 17.96 -29.11
CA LEU A 328 -17.26 17.94 -28.90
C LEU A 328 -16.50 19.06 -29.64
N SER A 329 -17.16 19.86 -30.50
CA SER A 329 -16.50 20.84 -31.39
C SER A 329 -15.63 21.87 -30.66
N HIS A 330 -15.92 22.17 -29.39
CA HIS A 330 -15.16 23.13 -28.58
C HIS A 330 -14.48 22.50 -27.36
N VAL A 331 -14.52 21.17 -27.24
CA VAL A 331 -13.93 20.44 -26.13
C VAL A 331 -12.45 20.19 -26.42
N LYS A 332 -11.59 20.50 -25.45
CA LYS A 332 -10.15 20.20 -25.52
C LYS A 332 -9.76 19.28 -24.39
N VAL A 333 -9.03 18.22 -24.70
CA VAL A 333 -8.55 17.26 -23.71
C VAL A 333 -7.03 17.33 -23.60
N ARG A 334 -6.52 17.14 -22.39
CA ARG A 334 -5.11 16.89 -22.12
C ARG A 334 -4.98 15.62 -21.30
N VAL A 335 -3.96 14.83 -21.58
CA VAL A 335 -3.68 13.59 -20.85
C VAL A 335 -2.52 13.79 -19.88
N TYR A 336 -2.57 13.11 -18.74
CA TYR A 336 -1.57 13.15 -17.68
C TYR A 336 -1.12 11.73 -17.34
N ALA A 337 0.15 11.60 -16.97
CA ALA A 337 0.75 10.31 -16.60
C ALA A 337 0.35 9.81 -15.20
N SER A 338 -0.12 10.73 -14.35
CA SER A 338 -0.44 10.45 -12.95
C SER A 338 -1.30 11.53 -12.34
N ALA A 339 -1.93 11.18 -11.22
CA ALA A 339 -2.50 12.10 -10.26
C ALA A 339 -1.88 11.87 -8.88
N LEU A 340 -2.11 12.80 -7.96
CA LEU A 340 -1.55 12.84 -6.63
C LEU A 340 -2.69 12.87 -5.63
N ALA A 341 -2.88 11.79 -4.90
CA ALA A 341 -3.81 11.72 -3.80
C ALA A 341 -3.10 12.24 -2.55
N THR A 342 -3.69 13.23 -1.88
CA THR A 342 -3.21 13.81 -0.63
C THR A 342 -4.28 13.62 0.41
N TYR A 343 -3.99 12.90 1.49
CA TYR A 343 -4.98 12.56 2.52
C TYR A 343 -4.36 12.63 3.92
N PHE A 344 -5.21 12.82 4.92
CA PHE A 344 -4.78 12.80 6.32
C PHE A 344 -4.46 11.36 6.73
N ALA A 345 -3.23 11.18 7.19
CA ALA A 345 -2.66 9.86 7.39
C ALA A 345 -1.56 9.85 8.45
N PRO A 346 -1.84 10.18 9.72
CA PRO A 346 -0.82 10.36 10.75
C PRO A 346 0.04 9.11 10.90
N SER A 347 1.33 9.24 10.61
CA SER A 347 2.32 8.17 10.70
C SER A 347 3.72 8.76 10.77
N ASP A 348 4.74 7.97 11.13
CA ASP A 348 6.14 8.40 11.08
C ASP A 348 6.59 8.92 9.70
N LYS A 349 5.90 8.51 8.63
CA LYS A 349 6.17 8.94 7.24
C LYS A 349 5.43 10.21 6.85
N SER A 350 4.40 10.56 7.60
CA SER A 350 3.57 11.73 7.38
C SER A 350 4.18 12.88 8.16
N GLY A 351 4.13 14.10 7.62
CA GLY A 351 4.81 15.24 8.24
C GLY A 351 4.29 15.52 9.65
N THR A 352 4.81 16.56 10.29
CA THR A 352 4.30 17.01 11.61
C THR A 352 2.80 17.31 11.62
N ARG A 353 2.20 17.54 10.44
CA ARG A 353 0.75 17.74 10.24
C ARG A 353 -0.06 16.47 9.94
N GLY A 354 0.60 15.31 9.81
CA GLY A 354 -0.07 14.04 9.54
C GLY A 354 -0.55 13.84 8.10
N MET A 355 -0.34 14.78 7.19
CA MET A 355 -0.70 14.61 5.77
C MET A 355 0.28 13.71 5.03
N PHE A 356 -0.26 12.80 4.23
CA PHE A 356 0.49 11.93 3.33
C PHE A 356 0.03 12.15 1.90
N ARG A 357 0.97 12.08 0.96
CA ARG A 357 0.70 12.14 -0.46
C ARG A 357 1.19 10.88 -1.13
N GLU A 358 0.41 10.33 -2.04
CA GLU A 358 0.81 9.20 -2.89
C GLU A 358 0.48 9.47 -4.35
N ARG A 359 1.17 8.77 -5.26
CA ARG A 359 0.98 8.93 -6.70
C ARG A 359 0.18 7.75 -7.26
N ILE A 360 -0.91 8.08 -7.97
CA ILE A 360 -1.67 7.14 -8.79
C ILE A 360 -1.17 7.26 -10.23
N ARG A 361 -0.73 6.16 -10.85
CA ARG A 361 -0.11 6.16 -12.18
C ARG A 361 -1.02 5.53 -13.24
N ALA A 362 -1.01 6.13 -14.43
CA ALA A 362 -1.60 5.58 -15.64
C ALA A 362 -0.65 5.88 -16.81
N VAL A 363 0.26 4.95 -17.09
CA VAL A 363 1.32 5.11 -18.09
C VAL A 363 1.45 3.88 -18.97
N SER A 364 1.64 4.10 -20.27
CA SER A 364 1.85 3.02 -21.25
C SER A 364 3.23 2.37 -21.20
N SER A 365 4.19 2.99 -20.50
CA SER A 365 5.49 2.38 -20.18
C SER A 365 6.02 2.93 -18.87
N TRP A 366 6.37 2.05 -17.94
CA TRP A 366 6.97 2.40 -16.65
C TRP A 366 8.40 1.90 -16.56
N ARG A 367 9.36 2.80 -16.29
CA ARG A 367 10.81 2.50 -16.21
C ARG A 367 11.36 1.72 -17.41
N LYS A 368 10.93 2.09 -18.63
CA LYS A 368 11.23 1.39 -19.90
C LYS A 368 10.73 -0.06 -19.95
N GLY A 369 9.84 -0.43 -19.05
CA GLY A 369 9.19 -1.72 -18.99
C GLY A 369 7.72 -1.64 -19.41
N PRO A 370 6.92 -2.65 -19.00
CA PRO A 370 5.50 -2.75 -19.31
C PRO A 370 4.68 -1.54 -18.82
N PRO A 371 3.44 -1.40 -19.33
CA PRO A 371 2.49 -0.41 -18.84
C PRO A 371 2.22 -0.54 -17.34
N ARG A 372 1.90 0.57 -16.69
CA ARG A 372 1.46 0.61 -15.29
C ARG A 372 0.18 1.43 -15.18
N TYR A 373 -0.89 0.74 -14.80
CA TYR A 373 -2.21 1.28 -14.57
C TYR A 373 -2.64 0.89 -13.17
N ASP A 374 -2.49 1.82 -12.23
CA ASP A 374 -2.80 1.61 -10.82
C ASP A 374 -4.33 1.52 -10.62
N CYS A 375 -4.75 0.82 -9.57
CA CYS A 375 -6.14 0.81 -9.13
C CYS A 375 -6.37 1.91 -8.09
N ALA A 376 -7.60 2.40 -8.01
CA ALA A 376 -8.00 3.43 -7.07
C ALA A 376 -9.35 3.11 -6.43
N PHE A 377 -9.51 3.55 -5.18
CA PHE A 377 -10.81 3.62 -4.53
C PHE A 377 -11.57 4.83 -5.04
N VAL A 378 -12.83 4.63 -5.40
CA VAL A 378 -13.76 5.68 -5.82
C VAL A 378 -14.92 5.71 -4.83
N GLU A 379 -15.30 6.90 -4.36
CA GLU A 379 -16.44 7.08 -3.47
C GLU A 379 -17.75 6.80 -4.24
N GLN A 380 -18.62 5.99 -3.64
CA GLN A 380 -19.95 5.68 -4.15
C GLN A 380 -21.05 6.27 -3.26
N ASP A 381 -20.96 6.05 -1.95
CA ASP A 381 -21.90 6.58 -0.96
C ASP A 381 -21.16 6.87 0.33
N SER A 382 -21.00 8.16 0.63
CA SER A 382 -20.32 8.64 1.84
C SER A 382 -21.09 8.35 3.14
N ASN A 383 -22.35 7.89 3.06
CA ASN A 383 -23.14 7.48 4.22
C ASN A 383 -22.92 6.02 4.61
N LEU A 384 -22.24 5.23 3.77
CA LEU A 384 -21.95 3.82 4.03
C LEU A 384 -20.52 3.66 4.54
N GLU A 385 -20.37 2.88 5.60
CA GLU A 385 -19.07 2.61 6.21
C GLU A 385 -18.24 1.59 5.42
N GLY A 386 -16.92 1.75 5.51
CA GLY A 386 -15.96 0.81 4.96
C GLY A 386 -16.06 0.68 3.45
N PHE A 387 -15.78 -0.52 2.94
CA PHE A 387 -15.83 -0.77 1.51
C PHE A 387 -17.24 -0.69 0.89
N ARG A 388 -18.32 -0.72 1.69
CA ARG A 388 -19.69 -0.64 1.16
C ARG A 388 -20.01 0.72 0.57
N GLY A 389 -19.33 1.78 1.01
CA GLY A 389 -19.40 3.12 0.41
C GLY A 389 -18.42 3.34 -0.73
N LEU A 390 -17.64 2.32 -1.11
CA LEU A 390 -16.54 2.42 -2.05
C LEU A 390 -16.69 1.50 -3.26
N LEU A 391 -16.14 1.94 -4.38
CA LEU A 391 -15.91 1.16 -5.58
C LEU A 391 -14.40 1.05 -5.83
N VAL A 392 -14.01 0.07 -6.64
CA VAL A 392 -12.63 -0.03 -7.16
C VAL A 392 -12.66 0.14 -8.67
N ALA A 393 -11.73 0.95 -9.17
CA ALA A 393 -11.53 1.12 -10.59
C ALA A 393 -10.04 1.06 -10.93
N ARG A 394 -9.69 0.53 -12.10
CA ARG A 394 -8.33 0.63 -12.65
C ARG A 394 -8.23 1.87 -13.52
N VAL A 395 -7.28 2.75 -13.21
CA VAL A 395 -7.13 4.00 -13.95
C VAL A 395 -6.40 3.74 -15.27
N ARG A 396 -7.08 3.96 -16.38
CA ARG A 396 -6.55 3.79 -17.74
C ARG A 396 -5.88 5.06 -18.25
N SER A 397 -6.41 6.23 -17.87
CA SER A 397 -5.83 7.52 -18.25
C SER A 397 -6.26 8.63 -17.30
N PHE A 398 -5.41 9.63 -17.09
CA PHE A 398 -5.81 10.87 -16.42
C PHE A 398 -6.04 11.96 -17.44
N LEU A 399 -7.18 12.64 -17.37
CA LEU A 399 -7.63 13.61 -18.36
C LEU A 399 -7.91 14.96 -17.71
N SER A 400 -7.66 16.04 -18.43
CA SER A 400 -8.26 17.35 -18.16
C SER A 400 -9.15 17.69 -19.35
N ILE A 401 -10.46 17.63 -19.14
CA ILE A 401 -11.48 17.91 -20.16
C ILE A 401 -11.90 19.38 -20.00
N ARG A 402 -11.63 20.20 -21.02
CA ARG A 402 -11.97 21.61 -21.00
C ARG A 402 -13.21 21.88 -21.85
N HIS A 403 -14.27 22.37 -21.20
CA HIS A 403 -15.56 22.71 -21.79
C HIS A 403 -16.07 24.04 -21.24
N HIS A 404 -16.63 24.90 -22.09
CA HIS A 404 -17.05 26.28 -21.74
C HIS A 404 -16.05 27.10 -20.89
N GLY A 405 -14.75 26.89 -21.11
CA GLY A 405 -13.69 27.59 -20.39
C GLY A 405 -13.29 26.95 -19.05
N ILE A 406 -14.10 26.04 -18.51
CA ILE A 406 -13.88 25.26 -17.28
C ILE A 406 -13.07 24.01 -17.61
N ALA A 407 -12.12 23.65 -16.74
CA ALA A 407 -11.32 22.44 -16.89
C ALA A 407 -11.72 21.44 -15.81
N HIS A 408 -12.24 20.29 -16.22
CA HIS A 408 -12.62 19.19 -15.34
C HIS A 408 -11.46 18.21 -15.24
N PRO A 409 -10.85 18.01 -14.07
CA PRO A 409 -9.91 16.92 -13.84
C PRO A 409 -10.66 15.59 -13.72
N CYS A 410 -10.30 14.63 -14.57
CA CYS A 410 -10.99 13.34 -14.65
C CYS A 410 -10.01 12.17 -14.74
N ALA A 411 -10.53 10.97 -14.52
CA ALA A 411 -9.87 9.71 -14.83
C ALA A 411 -10.76 8.89 -15.77
N LEU A 412 -10.19 8.38 -16.85
CA LEU A 412 -10.76 7.27 -17.62
C LEU A 412 -10.43 5.98 -16.86
N VAL A 413 -11.45 5.22 -16.48
CA VAL A 413 -11.32 4.06 -15.62
C VAL A 413 -12.00 2.84 -16.22
N SER A 414 -11.57 1.64 -15.81
CA SER A 414 -12.34 0.41 -15.96
C SER A 414 -12.77 -0.13 -14.60
N TRP A 415 -14.02 -0.55 -14.47
CA TRP A 415 -14.63 -0.88 -13.18
C TRP A 415 -14.39 -2.31 -12.71
N TYR A 416 -14.55 -2.50 -11.41
CA TYR A 416 -14.72 -3.82 -10.80
C TYR A 416 -15.99 -3.85 -9.94
N SER A 417 -16.86 -4.83 -10.19
CA SER A 417 -18.05 -5.09 -9.37
C SER A 417 -17.75 -6.00 -8.17
N VAL A 418 -18.39 -5.70 -7.04
CA VAL A 418 -18.31 -6.50 -5.81
C VAL A 418 -18.92 -7.89 -6.03
N ILE A 419 -18.27 -8.91 -5.47
CA ILE A 419 -18.77 -10.30 -5.44
C ILE A 419 -19.32 -10.60 -4.04
N GLY A 420 -20.65 -10.70 -3.95
CA GLY A 420 -21.36 -10.94 -2.69
C GLY A 420 -21.63 -9.64 -1.93
N ASP A 421 -22.19 -9.78 -0.74
CA ASP A 421 -22.62 -8.69 0.14
C ASP A 421 -21.78 -8.54 1.42
N GLN A 422 -20.81 -9.45 1.61
CA GLN A 422 -19.91 -9.48 2.77
C GLN A 422 -18.47 -9.80 2.35
N PRO A 423 -17.48 -9.42 3.19
CA PRO A 423 -16.10 -9.86 3.02
C PRO A 423 -15.97 -11.39 3.01
N CYS A 424 -14.90 -11.89 2.39
CA CYS A 424 -14.57 -13.31 2.47
C CYS A 424 -14.39 -13.74 3.94
N PRO A 425 -15.07 -14.81 4.40
CA PRO A 425 -15.04 -15.21 5.81
C PRO A 425 -13.65 -15.68 6.28
N ASP A 426 -12.79 -16.12 5.36
CA ASP A 426 -11.47 -16.63 5.69
C ASP A 426 -10.40 -15.54 5.71
N THR A 427 -10.46 -14.60 4.78
CA THR A 427 -9.43 -13.55 4.62
C THR A 427 -9.84 -12.19 5.17
N ARG A 428 -11.13 -11.99 5.45
CA ARG A 428 -11.76 -10.70 5.80
C ARG A 428 -11.60 -9.61 4.75
N MET A 429 -11.27 -9.97 3.51
CA MET A 429 -11.17 -9.05 2.37
C MET A 429 -12.39 -9.16 1.48
N TRP A 430 -12.87 -8.03 0.97
CA TRP A 430 -13.87 -7.98 -0.09
C TRP A 430 -13.32 -8.61 -1.37
N LYS A 431 -14.22 -9.21 -2.15
CA LYS A 431 -13.90 -9.75 -3.47
C LYS A 431 -14.56 -8.89 -4.54
N VAL A 432 -13.85 -8.63 -5.62
CA VAL A 432 -14.35 -7.91 -6.79
C VAL A 432 -14.00 -8.66 -8.08
N LYS A 433 -14.78 -8.47 -9.14
CA LYS A 433 -14.49 -8.99 -10.49
C LYS A 433 -14.44 -7.83 -11.48
N PRO A 434 -13.62 -7.91 -12.53
CA PRO A 434 -13.61 -6.88 -13.56
C PRO A 434 -14.96 -6.84 -14.26
N ASP A 435 -15.43 -5.63 -14.57
CA ASP A 435 -16.63 -5.42 -15.36
C ASP A 435 -16.26 -5.48 -16.84
N LEU A 436 -16.83 -6.46 -17.54
CA LEU A 436 -16.52 -6.75 -18.94
C LEU A 436 -17.79 -6.65 -19.80
N ASP A 437 -17.63 -6.20 -21.04
CA ASP A 437 -18.68 -6.25 -22.07
C ASP A 437 -18.89 -7.67 -22.61
N ASP A 438 -19.86 -7.83 -23.52
CA ASP A 438 -20.18 -9.12 -24.16
C ASP A 438 -19.02 -9.69 -25.01
N LEU A 439 -18.02 -8.87 -25.34
CA LEU A 439 -16.83 -9.25 -26.10
C LEU A 439 -15.62 -9.53 -25.18
N GLY A 440 -15.78 -9.36 -23.86
CA GLY A 440 -14.74 -9.54 -22.86
C GLY A 440 -13.80 -8.34 -22.68
N ASN A 441 -14.12 -7.17 -23.24
CA ASN A 441 -13.35 -5.95 -23.02
C ASN A 441 -13.79 -5.26 -21.72
N PRO A 442 -12.88 -4.56 -21.02
CA PRO A 442 -13.24 -3.81 -19.82
C PRO A 442 -14.27 -2.71 -20.10
N LEU A 443 -15.34 -2.65 -19.30
CA LEU A 443 -16.28 -1.54 -19.33
C LEU A 443 -15.61 -0.26 -18.84
N LEU A 444 -15.62 0.77 -19.69
CA LEU A 444 -14.94 2.04 -19.45
C LEU A 444 -15.91 3.13 -19.02
N ASP A 445 -15.41 4.04 -18.19
CA ASP A 445 -16.15 5.24 -17.76
C ASP A 445 -15.21 6.41 -17.45
N ILE A 446 -15.75 7.62 -17.37
CA ILE A 446 -15.01 8.82 -16.95
C ILE A 446 -15.57 9.31 -15.62
N VAL A 447 -14.71 9.31 -14.60
CA VAL A 447 -15.03 9.83 -13.27
C VAL A 447 -14.29 11.14 -13.02
N HIS A 448 -14.93 12.06 -12.28
CA HIS A 448 -14.26 13.26 -11.80
C HIS A 448 -13.24 12.90 -10.72
N LEU A 449 -12.09 13.59 -10.65
CA LEU A 449 -11.05 13.24 -9.66
C LEU A 449 -11.49 13.45 -8.22
N ASP A 450 -12.46 14.31 -7.96
CA ASP A 450 -13.03 14.52 -6.62
C ASP A 450 -13.71 13.27 -6.06
N SER A 451 -14.14 12.33 -6.93
CA SER A 451 -14.67 11.03 -6.49
C SER A 451 -13.58 10.01 -6.17
N VAL A 452 -12.34 10.24 -6.62
CA VAL A 452 -11.23 9.32 -6.37
C VAL A 452 -10.65 9.64 -5.01
N LEU A 453 -10.58 8.65 -4.12
CA LEU A 453 -9.98 8.86 -2.80
C LEU A 453 -8.46 8.69 -2.86
N ARG A 454 -8.01 7.49 -3.26
CA ARG A 454 -6.60 7.08 -3.20
C ARG A 454 -6.33 5.78 -3.96
N ASN A 455 -5.09 5.29 -3.99
CA ASN A 455 -4.77 3.99 -4.58
C ASN A 455 -5.48 2.84 -3.85
N ALA A 456 -5.94 1.86 -4.62
CA ALA A 456 -6.41 0.57 -4.15
C ALA A 456 -5.41 -0.53 -4.58
N HIS A 457 -5.29 -1.58 -3.78
CA HIS A 457 -4.49 -2.76 -4.14
C HIS A 457 -5.38 -3.97 -4.30
N LEU A 458 -5.16 -4.71 -5.39
CA LEU A 458 -5.91 -5.91 -5.72
C LEU A 458 -4.96 -7.11 -5.76
N MET A 459 -5.40 -8.24 -5.23
CA MET A 459 -4.68 -9.52 -5.27
C MET A 459 -5.54 -10.57 -5.95
N GLY A 460 -5.00 -11.27 -6.96
CA GLY A 460 -5.73 -12.30 -7.69
C GLY A 460 -6.28 -13.40 -6.77
N VAL A 461 -7.55 -13.76 -6.96
CA VAL A 461 -8.17 -14.89 -6.26
C VAL A 461 -7.75 -16.18 -6.95
N CYS A 462 -7.21 -17.12 -6.17
CA CYS A 462 -6.92 -18.48 -6.60
C CYS A 462 -7.79 -19.45 -5.80
N ASP A 463 -8.38 -20.44 -6.45
CA ASP A 463 -9.28 -21.45 -5.86
C ASP A 463 -8.54 -22.65 -5.22
N GLY A 464 -7.20 -22.65 -5.27
CA GLY A 464 -6.35 -23.73 -4.73
C GLY A 464 -6.11 -24.88 -5.71
N ALA A 465 -7.09 -25.19 -6.56
CA ALA A 465 -6.96 -26.20 -7.61
C ALA A 465 -6.07 -25.72 -8.76
N THR A 466 -6.17 -24.44 -9.11
CA THR A 466 -5.39 -23.84 -10.19
C THR A 466 -4.04 -23.32 -9.66
N ARG A 467 -2.96 -23.79 -10.27
CA ARG A 467 -1.59 -23.34 -9.99
C ARG A 467 -1.15 -22.30 -11.01
N LEU A 468 -0.40 -21.30 -10.56
CA LEU A 468 0.10 -20.27 -11.45
C LEU A 468 1.22 -20.81 -12.35
N PRO A 469 1.24 -20.47 -13.65
CA PRO A 469 2.34 -20.82 -14.55
C PRO A 469 3.69 -20.30 -14.04
N HIS A 470 4.77 -21.01 -14.34
CA HIS A 470 6.13 -20.67 -13.89
C HIS A 470 6.63 -19.30 -14.36
N ASN A 471 6.18 -18.86 -15.54
CA ASN A 471 6.57 -17.61 -16.18
C ASN A 471 5.52 -16.50 -16.03
N PHE A 472 4.51 -16.69 -15.16
CA PHE A 472 3.47 -15.69 -14.94
C PHE A 472 4.07 -14.43 -14.31
N ASN A 473 3.80 -13.27 -14.92
CA ASN A 473 4.41 -12.00 -14.52
C ASN A 473 3.42 -11.13 -13.75
N PHE A 474 3.90 -10.43 -12.73
CA PHE A 474 3.10 -9.49 -11.93
C PHE A 474 2.45 -8.37 -12.76
N ASN A 475 3.00 -8.04 -13.94
CA ASN A 475 2.41 -7.05 -14.84
C ASN A 475 1.09 -7.52 -15.44
N ASP A 476 0.91 -8.83 -15.59
CA ASP A 476 -0.28 -9.45 -16.19
C ASP A 476 -1.35 -9.77 -15.13
N SER A 477 -1.03 -9.60 -13.84
CA SER A 477 -1.90 -9.97 -12.73
C SER A 477 -3.28 -9.33 -12.82
N LEU A 478 -3.36 -8.01 -13.02
CA LEU A 478 -4.66 -7.32 -13.08
C LEU A 478 -5.50 -7.68 -14.32
N ASP A 479 -4.93 -8.39 -15.28
CA ASP A 479 -5.58 -8.76 -16.54
C ASP A 479 -5.90 -10.27 -16.62
N SER A 480 -5.38 -11.10 -15.70
CA SER A 480 -5.43 -12.56 -15.83
C SER A 480 -6.37 -13.27 -14.86
N PHE A 481 -6.76 -12.64 -13.74
CA PHE A 481 -7.66 -13.27 -12.77
C PHE A 481 -9.12 -12.88 -13.02
N GLN A 482 -10.02 -13.83 -12.79
CA GLN A 482 -11.47 -13.61 -12.87
C GLN A 482 -12.03 -12.82 -11.68
N ALA A 483 -11.32 -12.84 -10.55
CA ALA A 483 -11.71 -12.15 -9.33
C ALA A 483 -10.46 -11.74 -8.54
N PHE A 484 -10.62 -10.72 -7.71
CA PHE A 484 -9.56 -10.12 -6.92
C PHE A 484 -10.03 -9.89 -5.49
N TYR A 485 -9.15 -10.10 -4.52
CA TYR A 485 -9.30 -9.58 -3.17
C TYR A 485 -8.92 -8.09 -3.16
N VAL A 486 -9.79 -7.26 -2.57
CA VAL A 486 -9.46 -5.88 -2.22
C VAL A 486 -8.57 -5.92 -0.99
N ASN A 487 -7.28 -5.62 -1.19
CA ASN A 487 -6.28 -5.82 -0.16
C ASN A 487 -6.27 -4.66 0.85
N LYS A 488 -7.16 -4.76 1.84
CA LYS A 488 -7.20 -3.79 2.96
C LYS A 488 -5.94 -3.81 3.83
N TYR A 489 -5.12 -4.86 3.76
CA TYR A 489 -3.86 -4.93 4.51
C TYR A 489 -2.69 -4.29 3.75
N ILE A 490 -2.89 -3.65 2.59
CA ILE A 490 -1.76 -3.07 1.85
C ILE A 490 -1.04 -1.97 2.63
N ASP A 491 -1.77 -1.21 3.43
CA ASP A 491 -1.28 -0.25 4.40
C ASP A 491 -2.35 0.06 5.46
N TYR A 492 -2.02 0.95 6.37
CA TYR A 492 -2.85 1.32 7.49
C TYR A 492 -4.17 1.99 7.05
N HIS A 493 -4.08 2.96 6.15
CA HIS A 493 -5.24 3.71 5.69
C HIS A 493 -6.20 2.84 4.88
N ALA A 494 -5.69 1.89 4.10
CA ALA A 494 -6.51 0.92 3.41
C ALA A 494 -7.30 0.03 4.39
N HIS A 495 -6.72 -0.29 5.55
CA HIS A 495 -7.38 -1.07 6.60
C HIS A 495 -8.49 -0.26 7.28
N GLU A 496 -8.32 1.05 7.43
CA GLU A 496 -9.33 1.95 8.00
C GLU A 496 -10.47 2.32 7.04
N ILE A 497 -10.24 2.33 5.73
CA ILE A 497 -11.28 2.72 4.75
C ILE A 497 -12.02 1.53 4.13
N ALA A 498 -11.38 0.36 4.03
CA ALA A 498 -11.93 -0.79 3.31
C ALA A 498 -12.17 -2.00 4.24
N PHE A 499 -12.52 -1.75 5.51
CA PHE A 499 -12.65 -2.77 6.55
C PHE A 499 -13.73 -3.83 6.31
#